data_AF-A0A4P1KFW6-F1
#
_entry.id   AF-A0A4P1KFW6-F1
#
_cell.length_a   1.000
_cell.length_b   1.000
_cell.length_c   1.000
_cell.angle_alpha   90.00
_cell.angle_beta   90.00
_cell.angle_gamma   90.00
#
_symmetry.space_group_name_H-M   'P 1'
#
loop_
_entity.id
_entity.type
_entity.pdbx_description
1 polymer ?
#
loop_
_entity_poly.entity_id
_entity_poly.type
_entity_poly.pdbx_seq_one_letter_code
_entity_poly.pdbx_strand_id
1 'polypeptide(L)'
;MRERILGDMLVEKVVSGAVSEQAVERLYAEQQRLARATEEVRVRLILAPTKEQADAVLGVLGQGAAFEAVAAQRSIDDATRYSGGDLGYSTLDVLPGPYAAALQGQTPGAVVGPIQTETGWAVLKVEDRRVETPPTLEQARPQIVRYLTYEGVRQLLEQLRGQAEVEISLDGAKTAPPSAPVESAAPPAAQKTSASPAGNAS
;
A
#
# COMPACT_ATOMS: atom_id res chain seq x y z
N MET A 1 -24.80 -37.25 -7.17
CA MET A 1 -25.77 -36.17 -6.83
C MET A 1 -25.83 -35.88 -5.33
N ARG A 2 -25.86 -36.88 -4.43
CA ARG A 2 -25.85 -36.66 -2.96
C ARG A 2 -24.60 -35.98 -2.40
N GLU A 3 -23.41 -36.35 -2.86
CA GLU A 3 -22.14 -35.77 -2.38
C GLU A 3 -22.02 -34.28 -2.66
N ARG A 4 -22.52 -33.84 -3.82
CA ARG A 4 -22.54 -32.41 -4.20
C ARG A 4 -23.43 -31.59 -3.26
N ILE A 5 -24.62 -32.10 -2.92
CA ILE A 5 -25.57 -31.44 -2.01
C ILE A 5 -25.01 -31.35 -0.58
N LEU A 6 -24.33 -32.40 -0.11
CA LEU A 6 -23.69 -32.41 1.21
C LEU A 6 -22.52 -31.42 1.28
N GLY A 7 -21.72 -31.34 0.20
CA GLY A 7 -20.67 -30.33 0.07
C GLY A 7 -21.21 -28.90 0.09
N ASP A 8 -22.25 -28.64 -0.69
CA ASP A 8 -22.89 -27.32 -0.79
C ASP A 8 -23.48 -26.89 0.58
N MET A 9 -24.17 -27.78 1.30
CA MET A 9 -24.70 -27.50 2.64
C MET A 9 -23.61 -27.23 3.69
N LEU A 10 -22.47 -27.94 3.60
CA LEU A 10 -21.36 -27.76 4.54
C LEU A 10 -20.68 -26.40 4.33
N VAL A 11 -20.48 -26.03 3.06
CA VAL A 11 -19.97 -24.71 2.68
C VAL A 11 -20.92 -23.62 3.13
N GLU A 12 -22.22 -23.76 2.90
CA GLU A 12 -23.24 -22.78 3.32
C GLU A 12 -23.25 -22.57 4.84
N LYS A 13 -23.18 -23.65 5.63
CA LYS A 13 -23.15 -23.57 7.11
C LYS A 13 -21.87 -22.90 7.64
N VAL A 14 -20.73 -23.18 7.02
CA VAL A 14 -19.44 -22.59 7.45
C VAL A 14 -19.33 -21.14 7.01
N VAL A 15 -19.75 -20.81 5.79
CA VAL A 15 -19.77 -19.43 5.29
C VAL A 15 -20.71 -18.57 6.11
N SER A 16 -21.90 -19.06 6.45
CA SER A 16 -22.86 -18.32 7.30
C SER A 16 -22.36 -18.12 8.74
N GLY A 17 -21.56 -19.05 9.29
CA GLY A 17 -20.89 -18.85 10.58
C GLY A 17 -19.68 -17.91 10.51
N ALA A 18 -18.89 -18.00 9.44
CA ALA A 18 -17.67 -17.20 9.24
C ALA A 18 -17.99 -15.73 8.92
N VAL A 19 -19.06 -15.47 8.17
CA VAL A 19 -19.55 -14.13 7.83
C VAL A 19 -20.62 -13.69 8.84
N SER A 20 -20.26 -13.66 10.13
CA SER A 20 -21.11 -13.06 11.15
C SER A 20 -20.95 -11.54 11.16
N GLU A 21 -21.99 -10.80 11.54
CA GLU A 21 -21.92 -9.34 11.76
C GLU A 21 -20.74 -8.96 12.67
N GLN A 22 -20.55 -9.72 13.75
CA GLN A 22 -19.44 -9.52 14.67
C GLN A 22 -18.06 -9.75 14.04
N ALA A 23 -17.93 -10.66 13.06
CA ALA A 23 -16.68 -10.86 12.34
C ALA A 23 -16.40 -9.70 11.37
N VAL A 24 -17.44 -9.22 10.68
CA VAL A 24 -17.36 -8.05 9.79
C VAL A 24 -16.95 -6.80 10.57
N GLU A 25 -17.61 -6.52 11.70
CA GLU A 25 -17.30 -5.38 12.56
C GLU A 25 -15.88 -5.43 13.14
N ARG A 26 -15.43 -6.61 13.61
CA ARG A 26 -14.07 -6.79 14.14
C ARG A 26 -13.01 -6.51 13.10
N LEU A 27 -13.15 -7.11 11.91
CA LEU A 27 -12.20 -6.91 10.83
C LEU A 27 -12.19 -5.45 10.35
N TYR A 28 -13.36 -4.80 10.28
CA TYR A 28 -13.46 -3.38 9.97
C TYR A 28 -12.74 -2.50 11.01
N ALA A 29 -12.96 -2.76 12.30
CA ALA A 29 -12.33 -2.01 13.38
C ALA A 29 -10.81 -2.14 13.37
N GLU A 30 -10.29 -3.34 13.07
CA GLU A 30 -8.86 -3.58 12.92
C GLU A 30 -8.27 -2.80 11.73
N GLN A 31 -8.91 -2.88 10.56
CA GLN A 31 -8.50 -2.15 9.36
C GLN A 31 -8.53 -0.63 9.59
N GLN A 32 -9.58 -0.13 10.24
CA GLN A 32 -9.69 1.28 10.60
C GLN A 32 -8.57 1.72 11.55
N ARG A 33 -8.20 0.89 12.53
CA ARG A 33 -7.11 1.18 13.46
C ARG A 33 -5.77 1.26 12.73
N LEU A 34 -5.51 0.33 11.80
CA LEU A 34 -4.28 0.33 11.00
C LEU A 34 -4.21 1.55 10.09
N ALA A 35 -5.26 1.84 9.33
CA ALA A 35 -5.32 3.02 8.45
C ALA A 35 -5.13 4.34 9.22
N ARG A 36 -5.78 4.48 10.38
CA ARG A 36 -5.61 5.67 11.24
C ARG A 36 -4.22 5.80 11.87
N ALA A 37 -3.47 4.70 11.95
CA ALA A 37 -2.09 4.71 12.42
C ALA A 37 -1.10 5.08 11.30
N THR A 38 -1.55 5.05 10.04
CA THR A 38 -0.73 5.36 8.88
C THR A 38 -0.94 6.82 8.47
N GLU A 39 0.11 7.62 8.65
CA GLU A 39 0.19 8.99 8.13
C GLU A 39 0.84 8.97 6.75
N GLU A 40 0.18 9.60 5.78
CA GLU A 40 0.75 9.90 4.47
C GLU A 40 1.24 11.34 4.42
N VAL A 41 2.41 11.53 3.83
CA VAL A 41 2.99 12.84 3.52
C VAL A 41 3.02 13.05 2.01
N ARG A 42 2.62 14.23 1.56
CA ARG A 42 2.87 14.70 0.20
C ARG A 42 4.05 15.64 0.20
N VAL A 43 5.03 15.34 -0.65
CA VAL A 43 6.28 16.11 -0.71
C VAL A 43 6.60 16.53 -2.13
N ARG A 44 7.27 17.68 -2.25
CA ARG A 44 7.96 18.09 -3.47
C ARG A 44 9.46 17.91 -3.33
N LEU A 45 10.12 17.57 -4.43
CA LEU A 45 11.55 17.33 -4.56
C LEU A 45 12.20 18.32 -5.53
N ILE A 46 13.35 18.84 -5.13
CA ILE A 46 14.36 19.40 -6.04
C ILE A 46 15.64 18.61 -5.80
N LEU A 47 16.03 17.80 -6.77
CA LEU A 47 17.32 17.13 -6.80
C LEU A 47 18.35 18.00 -7.54
N ALA A 48 19.51 18.23 -6.94
CA ALA A 48 20.64 18.94 -7.54
C ALA A 48 21.90 18.05 -7.56
N PRO A 49 22.82 18.21 -8.51
CA PRO A 49 24.02 17.37 -8.61
C PRO A 49 25.06 17.65 -7.54
N THR A 50 25.12 18.88 -6.99
CA THR A 50 26.10 19.26 -5.95
C THR A 50 25.42 19.98 -4.78
N LYS A 51 26.11 20.00 -3.63
CA LYS A 51 25.62 20.66 -2.43
C LYS A 51 25.46 22.15 -2.65
N GLU A 52 26.42 22.78 -3.33
CA GLU A 52 26.42 24.21 -3.62
C GLU A 52 25.20 24.62 -4.46
N GLN A 53 24.79 23.77 -5.40
CA GLN A 53 23.60 24.01 -6.20
C GLN A 53 22.32 23.83 -5.39
N ALA A 54 22.27 22.86 -4.47
CA ALA A 54 21.16 22.70 -3.54
C ALA A 54 21.07 23.87 -2.54
N ASP A 55 22.20 24.37 -2.03
CA ASP A 55 22.27 25.56 -1.20
C ASP A 55 21.76 26.80 -1.96
N ALA A 56 22.12 26.93 -3.25
CA ALA A 56 21.61 27.99 -4.11
C ALA A 56 20.09 27.88 -4.35
N VAL A 57 19.53 26.67 -4.41
CA VAL A 57 18.07 26.44 -4.45
C VAL A 57 17.43 26.96 -3.18
N LEU A 58 17.95 26.62 -1.99
CA LEU A 58 17.44 27.12 -0.72
C LEU A 58 17.48 28.64 -0.62
N GLY A 59 18.55 29.27 -1.11
CA GLY A 59 18.66 30.73 -1.16
C GLY A 59 17.56 31.38 -1.99
N VAL A 60 17.22 30.80 -3.15
CA VAL A 60 16.15 31.30 -4.03
C VAL A 60 14.77 31.05 -3.42
N LEU A 61 14.54 29.89 -2.79
CA LEU A 61 13.30 29.60 -2.08
C LEU A 61 13.09 30.55 -0.88
N GLY A 62 14.16 30.87 -0.14
CA GLY A 62 14.12 31.82 0.98
C GLY A 62 13.80 33.26 0.58
N GLN A 63 13.97 33.60 -0.70
CA GLN A 63 13.54 34.89 -1.28
C GLN A 63 12.07 34.91 -1.72
N GLY A 64 11.34 33.79 -1.54
CA GLY A 64 9.92 33.68 -1.87
C GLY A 64 9.64 33.14 -3.28
N ALA A 65 10.64 32.57 -3.97
CA ALA A 65 10.39 31.89 -5.24
C ALA A 65 9.47 30.67 -5.06
N ALA A 66 8.55 30.45 -6.00
CA ALA A 66 7.68 29.29 -5.99
C ALA A 66 8.50 27.99 -6.18
N PHE A 67 8.26 27.00 -5.33
CA PHE A 67 9.03 25.74 -5.32
C PHE A 67 8.93 25.02 -6.67
N GLU A 68 7.73 25.02 -7.27
CA GLU A 68 7.42 24.40 -8.55
C GLU A 68 8.24 25.00 -9.69
N ALA A 69 8.41 26.33 -9.69
CA ALA A 69 9.20 27.02 -10.69
C ALA A 69 10.69 26.71 -10.53
N VAL A 70 11.19 26.65 -9.29
CA VAL A 70 12.59 26.29 -9.03
C VAL A 70 12.84 24.83 -9.39
N ALA A 71 11.91 23.91 -9.10
CA ALA A 71 11.99 22.51 -9.49
C ALA A 71 12.09 22.35 -11.01
N ALA A 72 11.18 22.98 -11.76
CA ALA A 72 11.18 22.92 -13.22
C ALA A 72 12.50 23.41 -13.83
N GLN A 73 13.10 24.45 -13.27
CA GLN A 73 14.31 25.09 -13.81
C GLN A 73 15.61 24.40 -13.38
N ARG A 74 15.71 23.99 -12.11
CA ARG A 74 16.98 23.63 -11.48
C ARG A 74 17.10 22.16 -11.09
N SER A 75 16.00 21.41 -11.05
CA SER A 75 16.09 20.01 -10.67
C SER A 75 16.64 19.16 -11.81
N ILE A 76 17.53 18.21 -11.46
CA ILE A 76 17.99 17.14 -12.34
C ILE A 76 17.08 15.90 -12.30
N ASP A 77 16.02 15.92 -11.49
CA ASP A 77 15.04 14.83 -11.47
C ASP A 77 14.02 15.02 -12.61
N ASP A 78 14.27 14.38 -13.75
CA ASP A 78 13.41 14.49 -14.93
C ASP A 78 12.01 13.87 -14.71
N ALA A 79 11.86 12.98 -13.73
CA ALA A 79 10.59 12.33 -13.42
C ALA A 79 9.56 13.32 -12.85
N THR A 80 9.98 14.25 -11.98
CA THR A 80 9.04 15.15 -11.28
C THR A 80 9.26 16.64 -11.55
N ARG A 81 10.39 17.07 -12.11
CA ARG A 81 10.70 18.51 -12.31
C ARG A 81 9.60 19.27 -13.06
N TYR A 82 8.99 18.66 -14.08
CA TYR A 82 7.94 19.30 -14.88
C TYR A 82 6.56 19.29 -14.18
N SER A 83 6.41 18.47 -13.15
CA SER A 83 5.25 18.44 -12.24
C SER A 83 5.51 19.27 -10.97
N GLY A 84 6.49 20.18 -11.01
CA GLY A 84 6.87 21.02 -9.88
C GLY A 84 7.48 20.23 -8.72
N GLY A 85 8.14 19.10 -9.02
CA GLY A 85 8.79 18.24 -8.02
C GLY A 85 7.85 17.31 -7.27
N ASP A 86 6.57 17.25 -7.59
CA ASP A 86 5.57 16.53 -6.80
C ASP A 86 5.77 15.00 -6.83
N LEU A 87 5.96 14.39 -5.66
CA LEU A 87 6.08 12.95 -5.47
C LEU A 87 4.75 12.28 -5.09
N GLY A 88 3.68 13.06 -4.87
CA GLY A 88 2.40 12.56 -4.41
C GLY A 88 2.39 12.12 -2.94
N TYR A 89 1.29 11.50 -2.51
CA TYR A 89 1.16 10.97 -1.15
C TYR A 89 1.86 9.62 -1.02
N SER A 90 2.64 9.51 0.05
CA SER A 90 3.37 8.30 0.43
C SER A 90 3.53 8.25 1.94
N THR A 91 3.69 7.06 2.49
CA THR A 91 4.05 6.89 3.90
C THR A 91 5.56 7.08 4.08
N LEU A 92 6.00 7.46 5.28
CA LEU A 92 7.43 7.72 5.51
C LEU A 92 8.31 6.47 5.31
N ASP A 93 7.77 5.28 5.53
CA ASP A 93 8.50 4.01 5.41
C ASP A 93 8.83 3.59 3.97
N VAL A 94 8.08 4.11 2.97
CA VAL A 94 8.34 3.82 1.55
C VAL A 94 9.27 4.84 0.89
N LEU A 95 9.58 5.94 1.58
CA LEU A 95 10.53 6.95 1.10
C LEU A 95 11.98 6.48 1.34
N PRO A 96 12.95 6.93 0.52
CA PRO A 96 14.36 6.74 0.80
C PRO A 96 14.71 7.16 2.23
N GLY A 97 15.51 6.35 2.94
CA GLY A 97 15.81 6.55 4.36
C GLY A 97 16.24 7.98 4.74
N PRO A 98 17.15 8.63 3.99
CA PRO A 98 17.52 10.02 4.24
C PRO A 98 16.34 11.01 4.13
N TYR A 99 15.38 10.75 3.25
CA TYR A 99 14.20 11.59 3.08
C TYR A 99 13.24 11.39 4.24
N ALA A 100 12.94 10.14 4.58
CA ALA A 100 12.08 9.78 5.71
C ALA A 100 12.58 10.43 7.02
N ALA A 101 13.89 10.32 7.29
CA ALA A 101 14.52 10.90 8.47
C ALA A 101 14.42 12.45 8.50
N ALA A 102 14.62 13.12 7.36
CA ALA A 102 14.53 14.57 7.29
C ALA A 102 13.09 15.09 7.38
N LEU A 103 12.12 14.31 6.88
CA LEU A 103 10.70 14.65 6.89
C LEU A 103 10.03 14.29 8.21
N GLN A 104 10.61 13.44 9.04
CA GLN A 104 9.99 13.02 10.30
C GLN A 104 9.67 14.23 11.20
N GLY A 105 8.40 14.38 11.59
CA GLY A 105 7.93 15.47 12.45
C GLY A 105 7.81 16.84 11.79
N GLN A 106 8.13 16.99 10.51
CA GLN A 106 8.04 18.28 9.81
C GLN A 106 6.61 18.63 9.44
N THR A 107 6.17 19.87 9.63
CA THR A 107 4.79 20.29 9.31
C THR A 107 4.60 20.65 7.83
N PRO A 108 3.36 20.65 7.30
CA PRO A 108 3.07 21.21 5.98
C PRO A 108 3.63 22.62 5.81
N GLY A 109 4.23 22.88 4.64
CA GLY A 109 4.96 24.09 4.30
C GLY A 109 6.45 24.06 4.64
N ALA A 110 6.93 23.13 5.47
CA ALA A 110 8.34 23.05 5.83
C ALA A 110 9.21 22.66 4.63
N VAL A 111 10.34 23.35 4.47
CA VAL A 111 11.39 23.02 3.50
C VAL A 111 12.58 22.43 4.26
N VAL A 112 13.05 21.26 3.85
CA VAL A 112 14.15 20.54 4.49
C VAL A 112 15.25 20.19 3.49
N GLY A 113 16.50 20.27 3.95
CA GLY A 113 17.69 19.98 3.17
C GLY A 113 18.80 21.04 3.31
N PRO A 114 19.90 20.91 2.55
CA PRO A 114 20.11 19.89 1.51
C PRO A 114 20.47 18.52 2.12
N ILE A 115 19.90 17.44 1.57
CA ILE A 115 20.06 16.06 2.01
C ILE A 115 20.93 15.34 0.99
N GLN A 116 22.02 14.70 1.42
CA GLN A 116 22.85 13.90 0.52
C GLN A 116 22.12 12.60 0.13
N THR A 117 22.15 12.28 -1.17
CA THR A 117 21.54 11.08 -1.76
C THR A 117 22.57 10.35 -2.61
N GLU A 118 22.22 9.17 -3.12
CA GLU A 118 23.08 8.43 -4.05
C GLU A 118 23.29 9.14 -5.39
N THR A 119 22.32 9.97 -5.79
CA THR A 119 22.28 10.63 -7.12
C THR A 119 22.52 12.13 -7.06
N GLY A 120 22.72 12.70 -5.87
CA GLY A 120 22.97 14.13 -5.69
C GLY A 120 22.55 14.65 -4.30
N TRP A 121 21.94 15.83 -4.30
CA TRP A 121 21.52 16.58 -3.12
C TRP A 121 20.05 16.98 -3.26
N ALA A 122 19.22 16.48 -2.35
CA ALA A 122 17.79 16.73 -2.36
C ALA A 122 17.41 17.90 -1.44
N VAL A 123 16.53 18.76 -1.93
CA VAL A 123 15.75 19.72 -1.14
C VAL A 123 14.30 19.29 -1.23
N LEU A 124 13.66 19.08 -0.09
CA LEU A 124 12.28 18.63 -0.01
C LEU A 124 11.39 19.71 0.58
N LYS A 125 10.13 19.75 0.16
CA LYS A 125 9.09 20.56 0.80
C LYS A 125 7.92 19.67 1.18
N VAL A 126 7.45 19.76 2.42
CA VAL A 126 6.19 19.14 2.83
C VAL A 126 5.05 19.96 2.27
N GLU A 127 4.26 19.41 1.36
CA GLU A 127 3.06 20.06 0.84
C GLU A 127 1.88 19.82 1.76
N ASP A 128 1.70 18.57 2.18
CA ASP A 128 0.56 18.17 3.00
C ASP A 128 0.88 16.93 3.84
N ARG A 129 0.13 16.76 4.92
CA ARG A 129 0.08 15.55 5.73
C ARG A 129 -1.35 15.17 5.98
N ARG A 130 -1.67 13.90 5.77
CA ARG A 130 -3.00 13.37 6.05
C ARG A 130 -2.90 12.02 6.72
N VAL A 131 -3.86 11.77 7.60
CA VAL A 131 -4.14 10.41 8.05
C VAL A 131 -5.05 9.79 7.00
N GLU A 132 -4.72 8.58 6.56
CA GLU A 132 -5.59 7.87 5.62
C GLU A 132 -6.98 7.73 6.24
N THR A 133 -8.02 8.20 5.54
CA THR A 133 -9.40 8.05 6.00
C THR A 133 -9.91 6.71 5.48
N PRO A 134 -10.09 5.70 6.35
CA PRO A 134 -10.57 4.41 5.90
C PRO A 134 -12.01 4.52 5.37
N PRO A 135 -12.41 3.65 4.43
CA PRO A 135 -13.78 3.60 3.94
C PRO A 135 -14.77 3.38 5.09
N THR A 136 -16.03 3.75 4.90
CA THR A 136 -17.08 3.45 5.88
C THR A 136 -17.32 1.94 5.95
N LEU A 137 -17.91 1.46 7.05
CA LEU A 137 -18.27 0.04 7.16
C LEU A 137 -19.17 -0.40 6.00
N GLU A 138 -20.11 0.44 5.58
CA GLU A 138 -21.00 0.17 4.45
C GLU A 138 -20.23 -0.03 3.13
N GLN A 139 -19.24 0.81 2.86
CA GLN A 139 -18.39 0.72 1.67
C GLN A 139 -17.44 -0.48 1.73
N ALA A 140 -16.91 -0.80 2.91
CA ALA A 140 -15.96 -1.89 3.10
C ALA A 140 -16.63 -3.27 3.21
N ARG A 141 -17.89 -3.32 3.67
CA ARG A 141 -18.63 -4.57 3.95
C ARG A 141 -18.61 -5.56 2.79
N PRO A 142 -18.89 -5.21 1.52
CA PRO A 142 -18.86 -6.18 0.43
C PRO A 142 -17.49 -6.86 0.27
N GLN A 143 -16.41 -6.11 0.44
CA GLN A 143 -15.05 -6.62 0.34
C GLN A 143 -14.70 -7.50 1.55
N ILE A 144 -15.10 -7.08 2.75
CA ILE A 144 -14.91 -7.82 4.00
C ILE A 144 -15.66 -9.16 3.97
N VAL A 145 -16.93 -9.15 3.57
CA VAL A 145 -17.75 -10.37 3.43
C VAL A 145 -17.12 -11.34 2.45
N ARG A 146 -16.66 -10.84 1.29
CA ARG A 146 -15.98 -11.66 0.30
C ARG A 146 -14.71 -12.29 0.87
N TYR A 147 -13.89 -11.50 1.57
CA TYR A 147 -12.67 -11.99 2.23
C TYR A 147 -12.97 -13.08 3.28
N LEU A 148 -13.89 -12.82 4.21
CA LEU A 148 -14.29 -13.76 5.25
C LEU A 148 -14.88 -15.07 4.67
N THR A 149 -15.59 -14.97 3.55
CA THR A 149 -16.11 -16.14 2.83
C THR A 149 -14.98 -17.01 2.30
N TYR A 150 -14.00 -16.42 1.61
CA TYR A 150 -12.85 -17.14 1.09
C TYR A 150 -12.02 -17.78 2.20
N GLU A 151 -11.77 -17.05 3.28
CA GLU A 151 -11.05 -17.57 4.45
C GLU A 151 -11.80 -18.71 5.14
N GLY A 152 -13.12 -18.58 5.33
CA GLY A 152 -13.94 -19.64 5.93
C GLY A 152 -13.94 -20.93 5.12
N VAL A 153 -14.08 -20.85 3.79
CA VAL A 153 -14.00 -22.02 2.89
C VAL A 153 -12.60 -22.65 2.92
N ARG A 154 -11.55 -21.82 2.91
CA ARG A 154 -10.17 -22.30 2.99
C ARG A 154 -9.93 -23.08 4.29
N GLN A 155 -10.33 -22.53 5.43
CA GLN A 155 -10.17 -23.17 6.74
C GLN A 155 -10.94 -24.50 6.81
N LEU A 156 -12.15 -24.56 6.25
CA LEU A 156 -12.91 -25.81 6.15
C LEU A 156 -12.15 -26.88 5.36
N LEU A 157 -11.61 -26.52 4.19
CA LEU A 157 -10.84 -27.45 3.37
C LEU A 157 -9.56 -27.92 4.08
N GLU A 158 -8.88 -27.04 4.81
CA GLU A 158 -7.72 -27.41 5.64
C GLU A 158 -8.11 -28.37 6.77
N GLN A 159 -9.23 -28.13 7.47
CA GLN A 159 -9.75 -29.05 8.49
C GLN A 159 -10.11 -30.42 7.93
N LEU A 160 -10.82 -30.46 6.81
CA LEU A 160 -11.22 -31.72 6.16
C LEU A 160 -9.99 -32.51 5.68
N ARG A 161 -8.96 -31.84 5.14
CA ARG A 161 -7.69 -32.48 4.77
C ARG A 161 -6.93 -33.01 5.97
N GLY A 162 -6.94 -32.30 7.10
CA GLY A 162 -6.28 -32.75 8.32
C GLY A 162 -6.97 -33.94 9.01
N GLN A 163 -8.27 -34.13 8.76
CA GLN A 163 -9.07 -35.24 9.30
C GLN A 163 -9.14 -36.45 8.36
N ALA A 164 -8.67 -36.31 7.12
CA ALA A 164 -8.65 -37.38 6.13
C ALA A 164 -7.23 -37.94 5.96
N GLU A 165 -7.11 -39.26 5.87
CA GLU A 165 -5.87 -39.91 5.42
C GLU A 165 -5.80 -39.76 3.89
N VAL A 166 -5.04 -38.77 3.42
CA VAL A 166 -4.90 -38.49 1.99
C VAL A 166 -3.77 -39.34 1.41
N GLU A 167 -4.10 -40.52 0.86
CA GLU A 167 -3.18 -41.24 -0.03
C GLU A 167 -3.17 -40.57 -1.41
N ILE A 168 -2.10 -39.86 -1.73
CA ILE A 168 -1.84 -39.37 -3.09
C ILE A 168 -1.22 -40.53 -3.88
N SER A 169 -2.05 -41.33 -4.57
CA SER A 169 -1.55 -42.23 -5.61
C SER A 169 -1.22 -41.42 -6.87
N LEU A 170 -0.02 -40.84 -6.90
CA LEU A 170 0.68 -40.59 -8.15
C LEU A 170 1.25 -41.93 -8.58
N ASP A 171 0.95 -42.37 -9.80
CA ASP A 171 1.64 -43.50 -10.43
C ASP A 171 3.16 -43.32 -10.27
N GLY A 172 3.76 -44.03 -9.28
CA GLY A 172 5.18 -44.30 -9.19
C GLY A 172 6.09 -43.43 -8.30
N ALA A 173 5.63 -42.45 -7.51
CA ALA A 173 6.54 -41.76 -6.58
C ALA A 173 5.86 -41.35 -5.27
N LYS A 174 6.16 -42.11 -4.19
CA LYS A 174 5.84 -41.73 -2.81
C LYS A 174 6.64 -40.47 -2.45
N THR A 175 5.98 -39.32 -2.35
CA THR A 175 6.52 -38.17 -1.62
C THR A 175 5.63 -37.88 -0.42
N ALA A 176 6.28 -37.77 0.74
CA ALA A 176 5.66 -37.42 2.01
C ALA A 176 4.98 -36.04 1.91
N PRO A 177 3.95 -35.78 2.74
CA PRO A 177 3.31 -34.47 2.79
C PRO A 177 4.36 -33.40 3.12
N PRO A 178 4.37 -32.24 2.44
CA PRO A 178 5.24 -31.15 2.82
C PRO A 178 4.83 -30.61 4.19
N SER A 179 5.67 -30.88 5.18
CA SER A 179 5.63 -30.28 6.51
C SER A 179 6.05 -28.80 6.43
N ALA A 180 5.04 -27.91 6.45
CA ALA A 180 5.10 -26.46 6.77
C ALA A 180 5.99 -25.55 5.87
N PRO A 181 5.95 -24.22 6.08
CA PRO A 181 4.83 -23.29 5.97
C PRO A 181 5.05 -22.34 4.75
N VAL A 182 4.04 -22.14 3.91
CA VAL A 182 4.07 -21.02 2.96
C VAL A 182 3.71 -19.74 3.73
N GLU A 183 4.76 -19.14 4.27
CA GLU A 183 5.07 -17.71 4.17
C GLU A 183 3.86 -16.79 3.96
N SER A 184 3.51 -16.11 5.06
CA SER A 184 2.78 -14.84 5.15
C SER A 184 2.43 -14.17 3.81
N ALA A 185 1.28 -14.52 3.24
CA ALA A 185 0.63 -13.66 2.24
C ALA A 185 0.02 -12.46 2.99
N ALA A 186 0.75 -11.34 2.97
CA ALA A 186 0.26 -10.03 3.35
C ALA A 186 -1.07 -9.69 2.64
N PRO A 187 -1.95 -8.87 3.24
CA PRO A 187 -3.18 -8.46 2.60
C PRO A 187 -2.89 -7.76 1.26
N PRO A 188 -3.78 -7.90 0.24
CA PRO A 188 -3.56 -7.27 -1.04
C PRO A 188 -3.60 -5.75 -0.87
N ALA A 189 -2.46 -5.12 -1.10
CA ALA A 189 -2.36 -3.68 -1.30
C ALA A 189 -3.32 -3.26 -2.40
N ALA A 190 -4.09 -2.21 -2.12
CA ALA A 190 -5.03 -1.61 -3.04
C ALA A 190 -4.34 -1.29 -4.37
N GLN A 191 -4.80 -1.92 -5.45
CA GLN A 191 -4.40 -1.55 -6.80
C GLN A 191 -4.94 -0.15 -7.10
N LYS A 192 -4.02 0.82 -7.19
CA LYS A 192 -4.28 2.14 -7.76
C LYS A 192 -4.69 1.96 -9.22
N THR A 193 -5.94 2.23 -9.54
CA THR A 193 -6.40 2.35 -10.92
C THR A 193 -5.90 3.67 -11.49
N SER A 194 -4.83 3.62 -12.30
CA SER A 194 -4.49 4.69 -13.23
C SER A 194 -5.37 4.54 -14.48
N ALA A 195 -6.46 5.31 -14.54
CA ALA A 195 -7.23 5.47 -15.77
C ALA A 195 -6.72 6.70 -16.52
N SER A 196 -6.02 6.49 -17.63
CA SER A 196 -5.76 7.50 -18.65
C SER A 196 -6.59 7.12 -19.89
N PRO A 197 -7.49 7.97 -20.40
CA PRO A 197 -8.29 7.61 -21.56
C PRO A 197 -7.56 7.96 -22.86
N ALA A 198 -7.24 6.94 -23.65
CA ALA A 198 -6.92 7.09 -25.07
C ALA A 198 -8.21 7.20 -25.87
N GLY A 199 -8.51 8.39 -26.40
CA GLY A 199 -9.56 8.62 -27.39
C GLY A 199 -9.02 8.33 -28.79
N ASN A 200 -9.63 7.37 -29.48
CA ASN A 200 -9.32 7.02 -30.86
C ASN A 200 -10.37 7.62 -31.81
N ALA A 201 -9.86 8.27 -32.85
CA ALA A 201 -10.37 8.45 -34.22
C ALA A 201 -11.89 8.39 -34.51
N SER A 202 -12.38 9.47 -35.12
CA SER A 202 -13.14 9.43 -36.38
C SER A 202 -12.78 10.66 -37.21
#